data_AF-A0A060CE86-F1
#
_entry.id   AF-A0A060CE86-F1
#
_cell.length_a   1.000
_cell.length_b   1.000
_cell.length_c   1.000
_cell.angle_alpha   90.00
_cell.angle_beta   90.00
_cell.angle_gamma   90.00
#
_symmetry.space_group_name_H-M   'P 1'
#
loop_
_entity.id
_entity.type
_entity.pdbx_description
1 polymer ?
#
loop_
_entity_poly.entity_id
_entity_poly.type
_entity_poly.pdbx_seq_one_letter_code
_entity_poly.pdbx_strand_id
1 'polypeptide(L)' 'GDLIFLQGTYRTGVSHVGIYIGGGQMIHAADESTGVTYGSVNSSYNQKHFLGYGRL' A
#
# COMPACT_ATOMS: atom_id res chain seq x y z
N GLY A 1 3.37 -1.68 13.10
CA GLY A 1 3.21 -0.50 12.22
C GLY A 1 1.75 -0.34 11.87
N ASP A 2 1.40 0.74 11.20
CA ASP A 2 0.03 0.94 10.70
C ASP A 2 -0.15 0.17 9.39
N LEU A 3 -1.33 -0.42 9.19
CA LEU A 3 -1.72 -0.96 7.89
C LEU A 3 -2.15 0.19 7.01
N ILE A 4 -1.65 0.21 5.77
CA ILE A 4 -2.08 1.14 4.72
C ILE A 4 -2.95 0.37 3.75
N PHE A 5 -4.16 0.86 3.50
CA PHE A 5 -5.12 0.27 2.58
C PHE A 5 -5.17 1.09 1.30
N LEU A 6 -5.12 0.39 0.16
CA LEU A 6 -5.35 0.97 -1.16
C LEU A 6 -6.58 0.34 -1.83
N GLN A 7 -7.21 1.11 -2.70
CA GLN A 7 -8.39 0.72 -3.46
C GLN A 7 -8.20 0.88 -4.97
N GLY A 8 -8.94 0.09 -5.75
CA GLY A 8 -8.90 0.19 -7.22
C GLY A 8 -7.54 -0.15 -7.85
N THR A 9 -6.74 -1.00 -7.21
CA THR A 9 -5.43 -1.43 -7.75
C THR A 9 -5.61 -2.57 -8.77
N TYR A 10 -5.99 -3.78 -8.31
CA TYR A 10 -6.33 -4.91 -9.18
C TYR A 10 -7.83 -5.24 -9.22
N ARG A 11 -8.64 -4.68 -8.31
CA ARG A 11 -10.10 -4.80 -8.31
C ARG A 11 -10.77 -3.56 -7.71
N THR A 12 -12.04 -3.35 -8.04
CA THR A 12 -12.87 -2.28 -7.46
C THR A 12 -12.95 -2.40 -5.93
N GLY A 13 -12.89 -1.27 -5.24
CA GLY A 13 -12.87 -1.22 -3.77
C GLY A 13 -11.52 -1.62 -3.17
N VAL A 14 -11.53 -2.01 -1.88
CA VAL A 14 -10.32 -2.39 -1.14
C VAL A 14 -9.64 -3.58 -1.82
N SER A 15 -8.41 -3.36 -2.25
CA SER A 15 -7.67 -4.32 -3.07
C SER A 15 -6.25 -4.54 -2.56
N HIS A 16 -5.53 -3.51 -2.13
CA HIS A 16 -4.14 -3.66 -1.66
C HIS A 16 -4.00 -3.35 -0.17
N VAL A 17 -3.01 -3.98 0.47
CA VAL A 17 -2.56 -3.63 1.83
C VAL A 17 -1.03 -3.64 1.91
N GLY A 18 -0.48 -2.70 2.68
CA GLY A 18 0.94 -2.65 3.04
C GLY A 18 1.12 -2.33 4.51
N ILE A 19 2.31 -2.58 5.06
CA ILE A 19 2.67 -2.23 6.43
C ILE A 19 3.54 -0.98 6.39
N TYR A 20 3.10 0.10 7.03
CA TYR A 20 3.89 1.31 7.17
C TYR A 20 5.10 1.08 8.09
N ILE A 21 6.27 1.47 7.61
CA ILE A 21 7.55 1.27 8.29
C ILE A 21 8.25 2.59 8.69
N GLY A 22 7.62 3.74 8.42
CA GLY A 22 8.20 5.05 8.67
C GLY A 22 8.78 5.71 7.41
N GLY A 23 9.14 6.99 7.50
CA GLY A 23 9.78 7.73 6.40
C GLY A 23 8.97 7.85 5.11
N GLY A 24 7.64 7.71 5.17
CA GLY A 24 6.80 7.67 3.96
C GLY A 24 6.90 6.35 3.18
N GLN A 25 7.44 5.29 3.78
CA GLN A 25 7.59 3.98 3.16
C GLN A 25 6.68 2.92 3.77
N MET A 26 6.34 1.93 2.95
CA MET A 26 5.67 0.71 3.35
C MET A 26 6.40 -0.51 2.79
N ILE A 27 6.27 -1.66 3.46
CA ILE A 27 6.60 -2.98 2.91
C ILE A 27 5.32 -3.67 2.49
N HIS A 28 5.29 -4.25 1.29
CA HIS A 28 4.10 -4.89 0.72
C HIS A 28 4.49 -5.94 -0.33
N ALA A 29 3.61 -6.90 -0.60
CA ALA A 29 3.69 -7.72 -1.79
C ALA A 29 3.13 -6.91 -2.96
N ALA A 30 3.96 -6.48 -3.91
CA ALA A 30 3.55 -5.55 -4.95
C ALA A 30 2.69 -6.20 -6.04
N ASP A 31 3.17 -7.29 -6.62
CA ASP A 31 2.51 -8.10 -7.66
C ASP A 31 3.22 -9.47 -7.76
N GLU A 32 2.72 -10.37 -8.61
CA GLU A 32 3.27 -11.73 -8.76
C GLU A 32 4.70 -11.76 -9.31
N SER A 33 5.12 -10.72 -10.06
CA SER A 33 6.46 -10.66 -10.66
C SER A 33 7.50 -10.09 -9.69
N THR A 34 7.10 -9.15 -8.83
CA THR A 34 8.00 -8.38 -7.97
C THR A 34 8.10 -9.01 -6.58
N GLY A 35 7.02 -9.60 -6.07
CA GLY A 35 6.96 -10.17 -4.73
C GLY A 35 7.01 -9.09 -3.64
N VAL A 36 7.66 -9.41 -2.51
CA VAL A 36 7.73 -8.51 -1.34
C VAL A 36 8.81 -7.44 -1.56
N THR A 37 8.41 -6.19 -1.49
CA THR A 37 9.30 -5.04 -1.74
C THR A 37 8.92 -3.83 -0.88
N TYR A 38 9.77 -2.81 -0.93
CA TYR A 38 9.51 -1.50 -0.35
C TYR A 38 8.86 -0.57 -1.38
N GLY A 39 7.86 0.20 -0.93
CA GLY A 39 7.15 1.16 -1.76
C GLY A 39 6.99 2.51 -1.04
N SER A 40 6.96 3.59 -1.82
CA SER A 40 6.68 4.94 -1.29
C SER A 40 5.17 5.15 -1.20
N VAL A 41 4.66 5.43 0.00
CA VAL A 41 3.26 5.82 0.24
C VAL A 41 2.95 7.13 -0.48
N ASN A 42 3.95 8.00 -0.62
CA ASN A 42 3.82 9.32 -1.23
C ASN A 42 3.94 9.30 -2.76
N SER A 43 4.08 8.14 -3.40
CA SER A 43 4.05 8.06 -4.86
C SER A 43 2.68 8.47 -5.40
N SER A 44 2.66 9.12 -6.57
CA SER A 44 1.40 9.57 -7.19
C SER A 44 0.40 8.42 -7.39
N TYR A 45 0.90 7.21 -7.67
CA TYR A 45 0.08 6.00 -7.77
C TYR A 45 -0.56 5.64 -6.42
N ASN A 46 0.23 5.48 -5.36
CA ASN A 46 -0.31 5.11 -4.06
C ASN A 46 -1.22 6.19 -3.47
N GLN A 47 -0.92 7.48 -3.69
CA GLN A 47 -1.79 8.58 -3.28
C GLN A 47 -3.13 8.56 -4.02
N LYS A 48 -3.14 8.27 -5.32
CA LYS A 48 -4.37 8.13 -6.10
C LYS A 48 -5.24 6.97 -5.61
N HIS A 49 -4.61 5.90 -5.12
CA HIS A 49 -5.28 4.69 -4.66
C HIS A 49 -5.49 4.65 -3.15
N PHE A 50 -5.05 5.67 -2.40
CA PHE A 50 -5.09 5.66 -0.95
C PHE A 50 -6.53 5.61 -0.44
N LEU A 51 -6.82 4.65 0.43
CA LEU A 51 -8.12 4.52 1.07
C LEU A 51 -8.07 4.97 2.54
N GLY A 52 -7.02 4.61 3.26
CA GLY A 52 -6.89 4.92 4.68
C GLY A 52 -5.81 4.10 5.37
N TYR A 53 -5.67 4.32 6.67
CA TYR A 53 -4.80 3.53 7.54
C TYR A 53 -5.57 2.97 8.73
N GLY A 54 -5.11 1.83 9.26
CA GLY A 54 -5.64 1.19 10.45
C GLY A 54 -4.53 0.72 11.37
N ARG A 55 -4.79 0.74 12.69
CA ARG A 55 -3.91 0.20 13.72
C ARG A 55 -4.66 -0.89 14.47
N LEU A 56 -3.97 -2.01 14.69
CA LEU A 56 -4.43 -3.13 15.51
C LEU A 56 -3.96 -2.94 16.95
#